data_AF-A0AB74QTT5-F1
#
_entry.id   AF-A0AB74QTT5-F1
#
_cell.length_a   1.000
_cell.length_b   1.000
_cell.length_c   1.000
_cell.angle_alpha   90.00
_cell.angle_beta   90.00
_cell.angle_gamma   90.00
#
_symmetry.space_group_name_H-M   'P 1'
#
loop_
_entity.id
_entity.type
_entity.pdbx_description
1 polymer ?
#
loop_
_entity_poly.entity_id
_entity_poly.type
_entity_poly.pdbx_seq_one_letter_code
_entity_poly.pdbx_strand_id
1 'polypeptide(L)'
;MADETNPSRITCTGSSDTGDNGHYALTTKTHNIKAGPIDVEVYANYGFDSKAVDSDARLEAWQGGLVLSHTNDSGVNKVILRYSDNSDNSVYNKTDDLTTVYASFEGSHKFTQQAQVEYLLAFHDYDNGKDNTDNRKNYGAIVRPMYFWNDVHSTWLEAGYQRVDYDQGGDNHGWKLTLSQNIAIGMGPEFRPMLRFYVTGGQVDNEHTAKVNGTQDQQLDSLNVGGMFEAWF
;
A
#
# COMPACT_ATOMS: atom_id res chain seq x y z
N MET A 1 35.79 35.92 19.40
CA MET A 1 35.51 35.67 20.82
C MET A 1 34.22 34.89 20.86
N ALA A 2 34.26 33.69 21.43
CA ALA A 2 33.09 32.84 21.61
C ALA A 2 32.12 33.55 22.55
N ASP A 3 30.89 33.75 22.09
CA ASP A 3 29.81 34.21 22.95
C ASP A 3 29.20 32.97 23.59
N GLU A 4 29.28 32.92 24.92
CA GLU A 4 28.93 31.76 25.73
C GLU A 4 27.43 31.46 25.59
N THR A 5 27.11 30.29 25.03
CA THR A 5 25.75 29.77 24.97
C THR A 5 25.28 29.43 26.38
N ASN A 6 24.53 30.36 26.98
CA ASN A 6 23.83 30.14 28.24
C ASN A 6 22.81 28.99 28.06
N PRO A 7 22.98 27.85 28.75
CA PRO A 7 22.17 26.64 28.53
C PRO A 7 20.74 26.75 29.11
N SER A 8 20.36 27.91 29.65
CA SER A 8 19.03 28.15 30.25
C SER A 8 18.13 29.09 29.42
N ARG A 9 18.55 29.48 28.22
CA ARG A 9 17.73 30.32 27.34
C ARG A 9 16.72 29.46 26.57
N ILE A 10 15.46 29.49 27.00
CA ILE A 10 14.34 29.01 26.18
C ILE A 10 14.09 30.04 25.08
N THR A 11 14.48 29.71 23.85
CA THR A 11 14.13 30.48 22.64
C THR A 11 12.91 29.86 21.99
N CYS A 12 11.98 30.67 21.49
CA CYS A 12 10.82 30.22 20.69
C CYS A 12 11.20 29.67 19.30
N THR A 13 12.50 29.58 19.04
CA THR A 13 13.12 28.99 17.85
C THR A 13 13.83 27.73 18.35
N GLY A 14 13.11 26.62 18.34
CA GLY A 14 13.57 25.36 18.92
C GLY A 14 14.83 24.81 18.26
N SER A 15 15.83 24.52 19.07
CA SER A 15 16.90 23.55 18.83
C SER A 15 17.48 23.24 20.22
N SER A 16 17.55 22.01 20.73
CA SER A 16 17.71 20.70 20.10
C SER A 16 16.97 19.57 20.87
N ASP A 17 16.63 18.51 20.13
CA ASP A 17 16.46 17.10 20.56
C ASP A 17 15.16 16.56 21.16
N THR A 18 14.03 17.22 20.92
CA THR A 18 12.67 16.61 20.77
C THR A 18 11.78 17.50 19.89
N GLY A 19 12.41 18.27 18.99
CA GLY A 19 11.79 19.37 18.26
C GLY A 19 10.83 18.91 17.18
N ASP A 20 9.72 19.66 17.05
CA ASP A 20 8.81 19.59 15.92
C ASP A 20 9.58 19.66 14.59
N ASN A 21 9.44 18.65 13.74
CA ASN A 21 10.06 18.63 12.40
C ASN A 21 9.32 19.54 11.40
N GLY A 22 8.21 20.15 11.83
CA GLY A 22 7.44 21.11 11.07
C GLY A 22 6.50 20.47 10.05
N HIS A 23 6.41 19.15 9.96
CA HIS A 23 5.50 18.49 9.02
C HIS A 23 4.21 18.11 9.72
N TYR A 24 3.09 18.62 9.20
CA TYR A 24 1.77 18.39 9.77
C TYR A 24 0.81 17.81 8.74
N ALA A 25 -0.18 17.07 9.25
CA ALA A 25 -1.28 16.53 8.47
C ALA A 25 -2.59 16.60 9.28
N LEU A 26 -3.63 17.08 8.63
CA LEU A 26 -5.02 16.97 9.05
C LEU A 26 -5.69 15.93 8.16
N THR A 27 -6.14 14.82 8.75
CA THR A 27 -6.83 13.76 8.01
C THR A 27 -8.29 13.69 8.43
N THR A 28 -9.18 13.48 7.47
CA THR A 28 -10.61 13.30 7.74
C THR A 28 -11.14 12.09 7.01
N LYS A 29 -12.01 11.34 7.69
CA LYS A 29 -12.74 10.20 7.15
C LYS A 29 -14.20 10.36 7.53
N THR A 30 -15.07 10.42 6.53
CA THR A 30 -16.51 10.27 6.73
C THR A 30 -16.92 8.91 6.22
N HIS A 31 -17.56 8.10 7.06
CA HIS A 31 -17.93 6.71 6.74
C HIS A 31 -19.37 6.41 7.18
N ASN A 32 -19.84 5.20 6.89
CA ASN A 32 -21.22 4.76 7.12
C ASN A 32 -22.28 5.59 6.35
N ILE A 33 -21.90 6.21 5.24
CA ILE A 33 -22.86 6.88 4.35
C ILE A 33 -23.51 5.79 3.49
N LYS A 34 -24.82 5.58 3.65
CA LYS A 34 -25.58 4.58 2.90
C LYS A 34 -26.19 5.20 1.64
N ALA A 35 -25.88 4.64 0.48
CA ALA A 35 -26.47 4.97 -0.82
C ALA A 35 -27.09 3.72 -1.44
N GLY A 36 -28.28 3.34 -0.95
CA GLY A 36 -28.92 2.08 -1.33
C GLY A 36 -28.09 0.88 -0.87
N PRO A 37 -27.71 -0.06 -1.76
CA PRO A 37 -26.89 -1.22 -1.40
C PRO A 37 -25.41 -0.87 -1.21
N ILE A 38 -24.99 0.36 -1.55
CA ILE A 38 -23.59 0.78 -1.49
C ILE A 38 -23.31 1.56 -0.20
N ASP A 39 -22.23 1.18 0.47
CA ASP A 39 -21.57 1.95 1.53
C ASP A 39 -20.54 2.89 0.93
N VAL A 40 -20.59 4.16 1.30
CA VAL A 40 -19.69 5.21 0.82
C VAL A 40 -18.83 5.70 1.97
N GLU A 41 -17.52 5.73 1.75
CA GLU A 41 -16.56 6.44 2.59
C GLU A 41 -15.83 7.50 1.78
N VAL A 42 -15.66 8.68 2.38
CA VAL A 42 -14.97 9.82 1.76
C VAL A 42 -13.84 10.25 2.67
N TYR A 43 -12.68 10.49 2.07
CA TYR A 43 -11.47 10.97 2.72
C TYR A 43 -11.10 12.33 2.15
N ALA A 44 -10.74 13.26 3.03
CA ALA A 44 -10.19 14.55 2.65
C ALA A 44 -9.05 14.86 3.62
N ASN A 45 -7.82 14.86 3.12
CA ASN A 45 -6.62 15.03 3.90
C ASN A 45 -5.84 16.23 3.38
N TYR A 46 -5.24 16.97 4.31
CA TYR A 46 -4.44 18.15 4.03
C TYR A 46 -3.15 18.10 4.83
N GLY A 47 -2.02 18.24 4.15
CA GLY A 47 -0.70 18.33 4.76
C GLY A 47 -0.14 19.73 4.59
N PHE A 48 0.55 20.24 5.61
CA PHE A 48 1.25 21.53 5.52
C PHE A 48 2.57 21.49 6.28
N ASP A 49 3.50 22.34 5.84
CA ASP A 49 4.77 22.56 6.53
C ASP A 49 4.73 23.85 7.36
N SER A 50 5.26 23.77 8.57
CA SER A 50 5.34 24.90 9.49
C SER A 50 6.64 25.68 9.28
N LYS A 51 6.80 26.76 10.04
CA LYS A 51 8.03 27.56 10.06
C LYS A 51 9.24 26.81 10.61
N ALA A 52 9.04 25.65 11.25
CA ALA A 52 10.12 24.80 11.72
C ALA A 52 10.85 24.09 10.56
N VAL A 53 10.22 23.96 9.39
CA VAL A 53 10.92 23.53 8.17
C VAL A 53 11.77 24.69 7.67
N ASP A 54 13.10 24.51 7.73
CA ASP A 54 14.11 25.46 7.25
C ASP A 54 14.29 25.34 5.73
N SER A 55 13.22 25.65 5.00
CA SER A 55 13.16 25.70 3.54
C SER A 55 12.20 26.82 3.11
N ASP A 56 12.59 27.58 2.09
CA ASP A 56 11.71 28.57 1.47
C ASP A 56 10.56 27.91 0.70
N ALA A 57 10.73 26.65 0.27
CA ALA A 57 9.74 25.84 -0.43
C ALA A 57 8.91 25.00 0.56
N ARG A 58 8.27 25.64 1.54
CA ARG A 58 7.29 24.96 2.41
C ARG A 58 6.18 24.40 1.54
N LEU A 59 5.86 23.12 1.72
CA LEU A 59 4.90 22.44 0.86
C LEU A 59 3.55 22.28 1.56
N GLU A 60 2.52 22.30 0.73
CA GLU A 60 1.17 21.90 1.09
C GLU A 60 0.80 20.70 0.21
N ALA A 61 0.06 19.75 0.77
CA ALA A 61 -0.37 18.55 0.07
C ALA A 61 -1.86 18.30 0.29
N TRP A 62 -2.54 17.83 -0.74
CA TRP A 62 -3.96 17.53 -0.70
C TRP A 62 -4.17 16.08 -1.09
N GLN A 63 -5.13 15.41 -0.45
CA GLN A 63 -5.50 14.07 -0.85
C GLN A 63 -7.00 13.87 -0.66
N GLY A 64 -7.66 13.45 -1.74
CA GLY A 64 -9.05 13.03 -1.78
C GLY A 64 -9.15 11.53 -1.96
N GLY A 65 -10.04 10.89 -1.22
CA GLY A 65 -10.29 9.45 -1.35
C GLY A 65 -11.78 9.13 -1.35
N LEU A 66 -12.16 8.10 -2.11
CA LEU A 66 -13.50 7.56 -2.18
C LEU A 66 -13.42 6.04 -2.08
N VAL A 67 -14.21 5.45 -1.19
CA VAL A 67 -14.39 4.00 -1.09
C VAL A 67 -15.86 3.69 -1.26
N LEU A 68 -16.17 2.87 -2.26
CA LEU A 68 -17.50 2.34 -2.50
C LEU A 68 -17.48 0.84 -2.16
N SER A 69 -18.24 0.43 -1.16
CA SER A 69 -18.31 -0.97 -0.74
C SER A 69 -19.71 -1.53 -0.99
N HIS A 70 -19.79 -2.75 -1.52
CA HIS A 70 -21.01 -3.52 -1.64
C HIS A 70 -20.82 -4.86 -0.93
N THR A 71 -21.57 -5.07 0.14
CA THR A 71 -21.54 -6.31 0.94
C THR A 71 -22.84 -7.07 0.76
N ASN A 72 -22.73 -8.38 0.57
CA ASN A 72 -23.84 -9.33 0.52
C ASN A 72 -23.51 -10.57 1.37
N ASP A 73 -24.44 -11.52 1.43
CA ASP A 73 -24.28 -12.75 2.23
C ASP A 73 -23.10 -13.62 1.77
N SER A 74 -22.64 -13.43 0.54
CA SER A 74 -21.56 -14.20 -0.09
C SER A 74 -20.25 -13.43 -0.18
N GLY A 75 -20.12 -12.23 0.38
CA GLY A 75 -18.84 -11.50 0.40
C GLY A 75 -18.95 -9.99 0.25
N VAL A 76 -17.82 -9.37 -0.10
CA VAL A 76 -17.69 -7.91 -0.20
C VAL A 76 -16.90 -7.54 -1.45
N ASN A 77 -17.34 -6.48 -2.11
CA ASN A 77 -16.63 -5.85 -3.22
C ASN A 77 -16.36 -4.39 -2.83
N LYS A 78 -15.17 -3.88 -3.11
CA LYS A 78 -14.78 -2.51 -2.85
C LYS A 78 -14.13 -1.89 -4.08
N VAL A 79 -14.53 -0.68 -4.41
CA VAL A 79 -13.83 0.20 -5.35
C VAL A 79 -13.21 1.32 -4.52
N ILE A 80 -11.90 1.48 -4.61
CA ILE A 80 -11.14 2.52 -3.92
C ILE A 80 -10.56 3.44 -4.98
N LEU A 81 -10.77 4.74 -4.82
CA LEU A 81 -10.15 5.78 -5.63
C LEU A 81 -9.44 6.76 -4.70
N ARG A 82 -8.24 7.18 -5.06
CA ARG A 82 -7.50 8.22 -4.35
C ARG A 82 -6.78 9.10 -5.36
N TYR A 83 -6.88 10.41 -5.14
CA TYR A 83 -6.09 11.42 -5.82
C TYR A 83 -5.26 12.13 -4.76
N SER A 84 -3.98 12.34 -5.03
CA SER A 84 -3.09 13.12 -4.17
C SER A 84 -2.32 14.15 -5.00
N ASP A 85 -2.15 15.33 -4.41
CA ASP A 85 -1.35 16.45 -4.90
C ASP A 85 -0.25 16.74 -3.87
N ASN A 86 0.98 16.95 -4.36
CA ASN A 86 2.22 17.02 -3.62
C ASN A 86 2.47 15.88 -2.62
N SER A 87 1.90 14.69 -2.88
CA SER A 87 2.06 13.51 -2.04
C SER A 87 1.71 12.21 -2.77
N ASP A 88 2.24 11.09 -2.28
CA ASP A 88 1.83 9.75 -2.73
C ASP A 88 0.72 9.20 -1.81
N ASN A 89 1.10 8.35 -0.85
CA ASN A 89 0.16 7.64 0.02
C ASN A 89 -0.14 8.37 1.32
N SER A 90 0.55 9.49 1.59
CA SER A 90 0.41 10.24 2.84
C SER A 90 0.71 11.72 2.60
N VAL A 91 -0.23 12.59 2.97
CA VAL A 91 -0.05 14.06 2.94
C VAL A 91 0.94 14.57 4.00
N TYR A 92 1.38 13.70 4.91
CA TYR A 92 2.45 14.03 5.86
C TYR A 92 3.80 14.12 5.14
N ASN A 93 4.08 13.15 4.25
CA ASN A 93 5.29 13.11 3.43
C ASN A 93 5.02 13.81 2.10
N LYS A 94 5.52 15.04 1.98
CA LYS A 94 5.25 15.90 0.83
C LYS A 94 6.37 15.80 -0.19
N THR A 95 5.99 15.74 -1.45
CA THR A 95 6.90 15.75 -2.60
C THR A 95 6.42 16.83 -3.52
N ASP A 96 7.27 17.83 -3.76
CA ASP A 96 6.97 18.97 -4.62
C ASP A 96 6.64 18.52 -6.05
N ASP A 97 5.54 19.02 -6.60
CA ASP A 97 5.06 18.75 -7.97
C ASP A 97 4.71 17.28 -8.25
N LEU A 98 4.40 16.50 -7.21
CA LEU A 98 3.95 15.12 -7.32
C LEU A 98 2.43 15.03 -7.39
N THR A 99 1.91 14.47 -8.48
CA THR A 99 0.52 14.03 -8.59
C THR A 99 0.46 12.52 -8.58
N THR A 100 -0.43 11.94 -7.76
CA THR A 100 -0.68 10.49 -7.78
C THR A 100 -2.16 10.16 -7.90
N VAL A 101 -2.45 9.13 -8.68
CA VAL A 101 -3.80 8.57 -8.82
C VAL A 101 -3.73 7.09 -8.48
N TYR A 102 -4.53 6.66 -7.51
CA TYR A 102 -4.69 5.25 -7.16
C TYR A 102 -6.13 4.81 -7.41
N ALA A 103 -6.28 3.67 -8.05
CA ALA A 103 -7.57 3.00 -8.16
C ALA A 103 -7.40 1.51 -7.86
N SER A 104 -8.31 0.93 -7.08
CA SER A 104 -8.36 -0.51 -6.92
C SER A 104 -9.78 -1.05 -6.88
N PHE A 105 -9.90 -2.29 -7.32
CA PHE A 105 -11.06 -3.13 -7.15
C PHE A 105 -10.64 -4.37 -6.38
N GLU A 106 -11.13 -4.50 -5.16
CA GLU A 106 -10.76 -5.59 -4.26
C GLU A 106 -11.97 -6.19 -3.59
N GLY A 107 -11.87 -7.44 -3.19
CA GLY A 107 -12.98 -8.10 -2.55
C GLY A 107 -12.76 -9.55 -2.23
N SER A 108 -13.80 -10.14 -1.68
CA SER A 108 -13.90 -11.57 -1.44
C SER A 108 -15.25 -12.09 -1.88
N HIS A 109 -15.26 -13.34 -2.33
CA HIS A 109 -16.48 -14.06 -2.68
C HIS A 109 -16.44 -15.49 -2.13
N LYS A 110 -17.48 -15.86 -1.41
CA LYS A 110 -17.73 -17.18 -0.83
C LYS A 110 -18.70 -17.92 -1.73
N PHE A 111 -18.18 -18.89 -2.48
CA PHE A 111 -18.99 -19.77 -3.34
C PHE A 111 -19.76 -20.78 -2.51
N THR A 112 -19.07 -21.38 -1.53
CA THR A 112 -19.63 -22.32 -0.56
C THR A 112 -18.98 -22.11 0.79
N GLN A 113 -19.41 -22.84 1.81
CA GLN A 113 -18.72 -22.85 3.10
C GLN A 113 -17.24 -23.24 2.95
N GLN A 114 -16.92 -24.17 2.04
CA GLN A 114 -15.56 -24.66 1.81
C GLN A 114 -14.77 -23.89 0.75
N ALA A 115 -15.40 -23.14 -0.15
CA ALA A 115 -14.71 -22.53 -1.29
C ALA A 115 -14.90 -21.01 -1.31
N GLN A 116 -13.79 -20.28 -1.27
CA GLN A 116 -13.75 -18.82 -1.23
C GLN A 116 -12.64 -18.30 -2.14
N VAL A 117 -12.77 -17.07 -2.62
CA VAL A 117 -11.73 -16.37 -3.37
C VAL A 117 -11.60 -14.94 -2.89
N GLU A 118 -10.37 -14.47 -2.75
CA GLU A 118 -10.03 -13.06 -2.63
C GLU A 118 -9.39 -12.58 -3.94
N TYR A 119 -9.62 -11.33 -4.29
CA TYR A 119 -9.03 -10.73 -5.48
C TYR A 119 -8.74 -9.24 -5.26
N LEU A 120 -7.73 -8.76 -5.99
CA LEU A 120 -7.33 -7.36 -6.05
C LEU A 120 -6.90 -7.04 -7.48
N LEU A 121 -7.44 -5.97 -8.05
CA LEU A 121 -6.89 -5.27 -9.20
C LEU A 121 -6.52 -3.87 -8.73
N ALA A 122 -5.30 -3.43 -9.00
CA ALA A 122 -4.79 -2.14 -8.57
C ALA A 122 -4.09 -1.42 -9.71
N PHE A 123 -4.29 -0.11 -9.76
CA PHE A 123 -3.64 0.83 -10.64
C PHE A 123 -3.09 1.99 -9.80
N HIS A 124 -1.87 2.41 -10.09
CA HIS A 124 -1.26 3.57 -9.47
C HIS A 124 -0.47 4.37 -10.49
N ASP A 125 -0.89 5.61 -10.74
CA ASP A 125 -0.13 6.58 -11.52
C ASP A 125 0.72 7.43 -10.58
N TYR A 126 2.01 7.54 -10.88
CA TYR A 126 2.98 8.35 -10.14
C TYR A 126 3.64 9.31 -11.13
N ASP A 127 3.27 10.58 -11.05
CA ASP A 127 3.73 11.64 -11.95
C ASP A 127 4.35 12.79 -11.14
N ASN A 128 5.66 12.93 -11.22
CA ASN A 128 6.41 14.00 -10.59
C ASN A 128 6.92 14.97 -11.66
N GLY A 129 6.27 16.13 -11.77
CA GLY A 129 6.62 17.15 -12.75
C GLY A 129 8.00 17.77 -12.55
N LYS A 130 8.52 17.72 -11.31
CA LYS A 130 9.84 18.26 -10.95
C LYS A 130 10.99 17.30 -11.24
N ASP A 131 10.77 16.00 -11.03
CA ASP A 131 11.72 14.93 -11.37
C ASP A 131 10.99 13.73 -11.97
N ASN A 132 10.89 13.73 -13.29
CA ASN A 132 10.16 12.73 -14.05
C ASN A 132 10.97 11.45 -14.37
N THR A 133 12.17 11.30 -13.79
CA THR A 133 13.04 10.15 -14.06
C THR A 133 12.40 8.82 -13.62
N ASP A 134 11.59 8.86 -12.57
CA ASP A 134 10.93 7.68 -12.00
C ASP A 134 9.39 7.70 -12.21
N ASN A 135 8.89 8.54 -13.13
CA ASN A 135 7.48 8.57 -13.48
C ASN A 135 7.04 7.20 -13.99
N ARG A 136 5.93 6.71 -13.46
CA ARG A 136 5.52 5.32 -13.71
C ARG A 136 4.05 5.05 -13.44
N LYS A 137 3.55 4.04 -14.13
CA LYS A 137 2.24 3.44 -13.89
C LYS A 137 2.42 2.01 -13.38
N ASN A 138 1.93 1.76 -12.17
CA ASN A 138 1.93 0.44 -11.57
C ASN A 138 0.58 -0.23 -11.79
N TYR A 139 0.62 -1.48 -12.23
CA TYR A 139 -0.52 -2.37 -12.39
C TYR A 139 -0.30 -3.60 -11.53
N GLY A 140 -1.30 -3.99 -10.76
CA GLY A 140 -1.25 -5.16 -9.89
C GLY A 140 -2.52 -5.99 -10.01
N ALA A 141 -2.36 -7.31 -10.06
CA ALA A 141 -3.47 -8.25 -10.00
C ALA A 141 -3.12 -9.38 -9.04
N ILE A 142 -4.02 -9.68 -8.10
CA ILE A 142 -3.88 -10.82 -7.19
C ILE A 142 -5.20 -11.58 -7.19
N VAL A 143 -5.11 -12.91 -7.24
CA VAL A 143 -6.23 -13.80 -6.99
C VAL A 143 -5.79 -14.90 -6.03
N ARG A 144 -6.61 -15.15 -5.01
CA ARG A 144 -6.31 -16.10 -3.95
C ARG A 144 -7.52 -17.01 -3.70
N PRO A 145 -7.68 -18.10 -4.46
CA PRO A 145 -8.67 -19.12 -4.13
C PRO A 145 -8.24 -19.95 -2.93
N MET A 146 -9.20 -20.27 -2.09
CA MET A 146 -9.04 -20.97 -0.83
C MET A 146 -10.06 -22.09 -0.72
N TYR A 147 -9.59 -23.29 -0.36
CA TYR A 147 -10.42 -24.44 -0.11
C TYR A 147 -10.24 -24.95 1.33
N PHE A 148 -11.33 -25.01 2.09
CA PHE A 148 -11.37 -25.49 3.47
C PHE A 148 -11.82 -26.95 3.49
N TRP A 149 -10.91 -27.85 3.86
CA TRP A 149 -11.19 -29.28 3.95
C TRP A 149 -12.06 -29.60 5.17
N ASN A 150 -11.85 -28.87 6.26
CA ASN A 150 -12.60 -28.92 7.51
C ASN A 150 -12.31 -27.64 8.32
N ASP A 151 -12.75 -27.61 9.57
CA ASP A 151 -12.62 -26.44 10.45
C ASP A 151 -11.18 -26.16 10.92
N VAL A 152 -10.23 -26.99 10.52
CA VAL A 152 -8.81 -26.88 10.91
C VAL A 152 -7.89 -26.77 9.70
N HIS A 153 -8.15 -27.53 8.63
CA HIS A 153 -7.25 -27.67 7.49
C HIS A 153 -7.76 -26.97 6.23
N SER A 154 -6.90 -26.22 5.55
CA SER A 154 -7.22 -25.59 4.27
C SER A 154 -6.03 -25.54 3.31
N THR A 155 -6.32 -25.49 2.01
CA THR A 155 -5.32 -25.32 0.94
C THR A 155 -5.59 -24.01 0.22
N TRP A 156 -4.60 -23.13 0.15
CA TRP A 156 -4.74 -21.84 -0.52
C TRP A 156 -3.74 -21.75 -1.67
N LEU A 157 -4.20 -21.23 -2.80
CA LEU A 157 -3.36 -20.83 -3.91
C LEU A 157 -3.41 -19.30 -4.00
N GLU A 158 -2.27 -18.65 -4.17
CA GLU A 158 -2.18 -17.22 -4.44
C GLU A 158 -1.39 -17.01 -5.72
N ALA A 159 -2.00 -16.36 -6.69
CA ALA A 159 -1.35 -15.90 -7.90
C ALA A 159 -1.34 -14.37 -7.90
N GLY A 160 -0.16 -13.79 -8.10
CA GLY A 160 0.04 -12.35 -8.20
C GLY A 160 0.81 -12.01 -9.48
N TYR A 161 0.42 -10.92 -10.13
CA TYR A 161 1.16 -10.30 -11.22
C TYR A 161 1.29 -8.81 -10.95
N GLN A 162 2.45 -8.25 -11.25
CA GLN A 162 2.70 -6.82 -11.17
C GLN A 162 3.46 -6.37 -12.40
N ARG A 163 3.10 -5.19 -12.93
CA ARG A 163 3.84 -4.47 -13.95
C ARG A 163 4.04 -3.03 -13.50
N VAL A 164 5.23 -2.49 -13.75
CA VAL A 164 5.60 -1.11 -13.54
C VAL A 164 6.08 -0.58 -14.88
N ASP A 165 5.28 0.28 -15.48
CA ASP A 165 5.52 0.89 -16.78
C ASP A 165 6.12 2.27 -16.53
N TYR A 166 7.43 2.43 -16.75
CA TYR A 166 8.11 3.72 -16.56
C TYR A 166 8.01 4.55 -17.83
N ASP A 167 7.77 5.85 -17.67
CA ASP A 167 7.78 6.79 -18.79
C ASP A 167 9.16 6.82 -19.48
N GLN A 168 10.22 6.51 -18.73
CA GLN A 168 11.60 6.45 -19.20
C GLN A 168 12.28 5.19 -18.63
N GLY A 169 12.92 4.40 -19.50
CA GLY A 169 13.77 3.29 -19.07
C GLY A 169 13.14 1.89 -19.13
N GLY A 170 11.94 1.74 -19.69
CA GLY A 170 11.34 0.43 -19.98
C GLY A 170 10.39 -0.07 -18.89
N ASP A 171 9.96 -1.32 -19.02
CA ASP A 171 8.95 -1.93 -18.16
C ASP A 171 9.56 -2.96 -17.21
N ASN A 172 9.16 -2.91 -15.95
CA ASN A 172 9.38 -4.04 -15.04
C ASN A 172 8.10 -4.85 -14.93
N HIS A 173 8.21 -6.16 -14.89
CA HIS A 173 7.07 -7.01 -14.59
C HIS A 173 7.50 -8.28 -13.86
N GLY A 174 6.56 -8.88 -13.14
CA GLY A 174 6.83 -10.10 -12.43
C GLY A 174 5.56 -10.81 -12.01
N TRP A 175 5.70 -12.11 -11.79
CA TRP A 175 4.62 -12.94 -11.28
C TRP A 175 5.11 -13.76 -10.09
N LYS A 176 4.17 -14.08 -9.21
CA LYS A 176 4.37 -14.91 -8.04
C LYS A 176 3.23 -15.90 -7.92
N LEU A 177 3.57 -17.16 -7.67
CA LEU A 177 2.62 -18.22 -7.39
C LEU A 177 2.99 -18.90 -6.08
N THR A 178 2.05 -18.94 -5.14
CA THR A 178 2.22 -19.59 -3.84
C THR A 178 1.14 -20.64 -3.64
N LEU A 179 1.54 -21.88 -3.36
CA LEU A 179 0.64 -22.93 -2.88
C LEU A 179 0.93 -23.19 -1.41
N SER A 180 -0.12 -23.24 -0.59
CA SER A 180 0.02 -23.43 0.85
C SER A 180 -0.98 -24.39 1.45
N GLN A 181 -0.51 -25.15 2.43
CA GLN A 181 -1.33 -25.96 3.33
C GLN A 181 -1.36 -25.29 4.71
N ASN A 182 -2.55 -25.01 5.20
CA ASN A 182 -2.79 -24.21 6.40
C ASN A 182 -3.52 -25.03 7.47
N ILE A 183 -3.18 -24.75 8.73
CA ILE A 183 -3.78 -25.29 9.94
C ILE A 183 -4.19 -24.10 10.80
N ALA A 184 -5.47 -23.89 11.03
CA ALA A 184 -6.01 -22.80 11.86
C ALA A 184 -7.07 -23.31 12.84
N ILE A 185 -7.41 -22.50 13.84
CA ILE A 185 -8.56 -22.80 14.72
C ILE A 185 -9.77 -22.04 14.17
N GLY A 186 -10.66 -22.74 13.47
CA GLY A 186 -11.83 -22.16 12.82
C GLY A 186 -11.70 -22.11 11.30
N MET A 187 -12.85 -21.98 10.64
CA MET A 187 -12.95 -22.12 9.18
C MET A 187 -13.18 -20.78 8.49
N GLY A 188 -12.14 -20.26 7.84
CA GLY A 188 -12.21 -19.02 7.06
C GLY A 188 -10.84 -18.31 6.98
N PRO A 189 -10.67 -17.36 6.04
CA PRO A 189 -9.43 -16.59 5.91
C PRO A 189 -9.09 -15.72 7.13
N GLU A 190 -10.10 -15.31 7.89
CA GLU A 190 -10.00 -14.43 9.06
C GLU A 190 -9.56 -15.14 10.35
N PHE A 191 -9.56 -16.47 10.39
CA PHE A 191 -9.26 -17.22 11.60
C PHE A 191 -7.77 -17.34 11.85
N ARG A 192 -7.35 -16.96 13.06
CA ARG A 192 -6.00 -17.12 13.61
C ARG A 192 -6.08 -17.61 15.06
N PRO A 193 -5.05 -18.29 15.60
CA PRO A 193 -3.71 -18.53 15.03
C PRO A 193 -3.72 -19.49 13.83
N MET A 194 -2.72 -19.36 12.95
CA MET A 194 -2.53 -20.22 11.79
C MET A 194 -1.07 -20.64 11.63
N LEU A 195 -0.86 -21.93 11.38
CA LEU A 195 0.39 -22.49 10.90
C LEU A 195 0.25 -22.79 9.40
N ARG A 196 1.18 -22.29 8.58
CA ARG A 196 1.19 -22.42 7.13
C ARG A 196 2.47 -23.08 6.66
N PHE A 197 2.36 -24.09 5.80
CA PHE A 197 3.46 -24.62 5.02
C PHE A 197 3.26 -24.24 3.56
N TYR A 198 4.28 -23.71 2.90
CA TYR A 198 4.11 -23.14 1.56
C TYR A 198 5.29 -23.41 0.63
N VAL A 199 4.99 -23.40 -0.66
CA VAL A 199 5.94 -23.34 -1.77
C VAL A 199 5.59 -22.12 -2.61
N THR A 200 6.56 -21.28 -2.89
CA THR A 200 6.41 -20.07 -3.69
C THR A 200 7.42 -20.08 -4.83
N GLY A 201 6.92 -19.97 -6.06
CA GLY A 201 7.71 -19.71 -7.25
C GLY A 201 7.40 -18.32 -7.80
N GLY A 202 8.36 -17.69 -8.46
CA GLY A 202 8.12 -16.44 -9.16
C GLY A 202 9.30 -16.05 -10.02
N GLN A 203 9.01 -15.15 -10.95
CA GLN A 203 9.99 -14.54 -11.84
C GLN A 203 9.71 -13.04 -11.88
N VAL A 204 10.79 -12.26 -11.94
CA VAL A 204 10.73 -10.81 -12.15
C VAL A 204 11.71 -10.45 -13.25
N ASP A 205 11.24 -9.70 -14.23
CA ASP A 205 12.01 -9.11 -15.30
C ASP A 205 12.03 -7.59 -15.07
N ASN A 206 13.22 -7.02 -14.85
CA ASN A 206 13.39 -5.59 -14.65
C ASN A 206 14.19 -5.00 -15.80
N GLU A 207 13.58 -4.09 -16.57
CA GLU A 207 14.26 -3.26 -17.58
C GLU A 207 14.73 -1.91 -16.99
N HIS A 208 14.17 -1.51 -15.84
CA HIS A 208 14.51 -0.27 -15.15
C HIS A 208 14.77 -0.51 -13.66
N THR A 209 15.96 -0.12 -13.17
CA THR A 209 16.28 -0.16 -11.74
C THR A 209 16.47 1.26 -11.22
N ALA A 210 15.38 1.88 -10.73
CA ALA A 210 15.42 3.24 -10.19
C ALA A 210 16.36 3.34 -8.97
N LYS A 211 17.35 4.25 -9.05
CA LYS A 211 18.19 4.86 -7.99
C LYS A 211 18.86 3.97 -6.92
N VAL A 212 18.72 2.66 -6.92
CA VAL A 212 19.31 1.76 -5.90
C VAL A 212 20.36 0.84 -6.53
N ASN A 213 21.60 1.31 -6.50
CA ASN A 213 22.85 0.63 -6.89
C ASN A 213 22.91 0.17 -8.35
N GLY A 214 24.07 0.36 -8.98
CA GLY A 214 24.38 -0.05 -10.37
C GLY A 214 24.34 -1.56 -10.63
N THR A 215 23.21 -2.16 -10.31
CA THR A 215 22.82 -3.54 -10.56
C THR A 215 22.21 -3.57 -11.94
N GLN A 216 22.65 -4.52 -12.77
CA GLN A 216 22.16 -4.63 -14.14
C GLN A 216 20.70 -5.08 -14.18
N ASP A 217 20.01 -4.66 -15.23
CA ASP A 217 18.70 -5.17 -15.66
C ASP A 217 18.80 -6.70 -15.77
N GLN A 218 18.05 -7.41 -14.94
CA GLN A 218 18.18 -8.85 -14.78
C GLN A 218 16.82 -9.51 -14.58
N GLN A 219 16.65 -10.66 -15.25
CA GLN A 219 15.65 -11.65 -14.93
C GLN A 219 16.07 -12.38 -13.65
N LEU A 220 15.17 -12.43 -12.66
CA LEU A 220 15.37 -13.09 -11.39
C LEU A 220 14.30 -14.16 -11.18
N ASP A 221 14.72 -15.41 -11.11
CA ASP A 221 13.86 -16.55 -10.79
C ASP A 221 14.09 -16.98 -9.34
N SER A 222 13.02 -17.31 -8.61
CA SER A 222 13.13 -17.79 -7.23
C SER A 222 12.13 -18.90 -6.93
N LEU A 223 12.61 -19.93 -6.23
CA LEU A 223 11.78 -20.98 -5.62
C LEU A 223 12.08 -21.04 -4.13
N ASN A 224 11.04 -20.85 -3.31
CA ASN A 224 11.14 -20.84 -1.86
C ASN A 224 10.18 -21.86 -1.26
N VAL A 225 10.62 -22.54 -0.20
CA VAL A 225 9.79 -23.47 0.59
C VAL A 225 9.94 -23.09 2.06
N GLY A 226 8.84 -23.04 2.80
CA GLY A 226 8.90 -22.58 4.19
C GLY A 226 7.68 -22.92 5.04
N GLY A 227 7.82 -22.64 6.32
CA GLY A 227 6.76 -22.68 7.32
C GLY A 227 6.61 -21.29 7.97
N MET A 228 5.38 -20.87 8.24
CA MET A 228 5.05 -19.58 8.86
C MET A 228 3.97 -19.77 9.93
N PHE A 229 4.09 -19.03 11.03
CA PHE A 229 3.06 -18.93 12.05
C PHE A 229 2.56 -17.47 12.14
N GLU A 230 1.24 -17.28 12.15
CA GLU A 230 0.59 -15.96 12.25
C GLU A 230 -0.51 -15.99 13.32
N ALA A 231 -0.61 -14.95 14.16
CA ALA A 231 -1.60 -14.86 15.23
C ALA A 231 -2.00 -13.42 15.55
N TRP A 232 -3.28 -13.23 15.88
CA TRP A 232 -3.85 -12.03 16.51
C TRP A 232 -4.96 -12.46 17.49
N PHE A 233 -5.27 -11.62 18.48
CA PHE A 233 -6.20 -11.91 19.57
C PHE A 233 -7.14 -10.73 19.86
#